data_AF-A0A060YJK3-F1
#
_entry.id   AF-A0A060YJK3-F1
#
_cell.length_a   1.000
_cell.length_b   1.000
_cell.length_c   1.000
_cell.angle_alpha   90.00
_cell.angle_beta   90.00
_cell.angle_gamma   90.00
#
_symmetry.space_group_name_H-M   'P 1'
#
loop_
_entity.id
_entity.type
_entity.pdbx_description
1 polymer ?
#
loop_
_entity_poly.entity_id
_entity_poly.type
_entity_poly.pdbx_seq_one_letter_code
_entity_poly.pdbx_strand_id
1 'polypeptide(L)'
;MTEFWKEHSRQATVEEMMLDSHAQELTLHELPEILSLLPSLSGQRVLELGAGIGRYTSHLLTQASHVTAVDFMESFVEKNRQDNSHHGNASFLQADVTKLDFPKNRSAFGYNVYNNNIIYYKTGFLLDIMFIMII
;
A
#
# COMPACT_ATOMS: atom_id res chain seq x y z
N MET A 1 6.78 -17.32 -2.26
CA MET A 1 5.95 -16.09 -2.32
C MET A 1 6.48 -15.15 -3.39
N THR A 2 7.76 -14.74 -3.35
CA THR A 2 8.36 -13.89 -4.40
C THR A 2 8.26 -14.45 -5.82
N GLU A 3 8.61 -15.71 -6.06
CA GLU A 3 8.55 -16.29 -7.42
C GLU A 3 7.12 -16.37 -7.97
N PHE A 4 6.13 -16.62 -7.11
CA PHE A 4 4.72 -16.61 -7.51
C PHE A 4 4.30 -15.24 -8.08
N TRP A 5 4.60 -14.16 -7.38
CA TRP A 5 4.26 -12.81 -7.83
C TRP A 5 5.06 -12.38 -9.06
N LYS A 6 6.33 -12.80 -9.21
CA LYS A 6 7.08 -12.57 -10.46
C LYS A 6 6.45 -13.25 -11.67
N GLU A 7 5.94 -14.46 -11.50
CA GLU A 7 5.33 -15.22 -12.59
C GLU A 7 3.96 -14.65 -13.00
N HIS A 8 3.17 -14.19 -12.04
CA HIS A 8 1.76 -13.82 -12.20
C HIS A 8 1.51 -12.31 -12.28
N SER A 9 2.55 -11.47 -12.20
CA SER A 9 2.41 -10.01 -12.15
C SER A 9 3.32 -9.28 -13.13
N ARG A 10 3.18 -9.62 -14.41
CA ARG A 10 4.05 -9.13 -15.49
C ARG A 10 3.57 -7.81 -16.06
N GLN A 11 2.27 -7.57 -16.04
CA GLN A 11 1.61 -6.41 -16.64
C GLN A 11 1.29 -5.32 -15.61
N ALA A 12 1.43 -5.62 -14.31
CA ALA A 12 1.13 -4.69 -13.24
C ALA A 12 -0.29 -4.12 -13.35
N THR A 13 -1.27 -5.01 -13.49
CA THR A 13 -2.71 -4.66 -13.54
C THR A 13 -3.42 -4.96 -12.23
N VAL A 14 -4.65 -4.47 -12.09
CA VAL A 14 -5.47 -4.71 -10.90
C VAL A 14 -5.88 -6.18 -10.79
N GLU A 15 -6.08 -6.86 -11.91
CA GLU A 15 -6.40 -8.29 -11.98
C GLU A 15 -5.22 -9.15 -11.54
N GLU A 16 -4.00 -8.82 -11.96
CA GLU A 16 -2.79 -9.51 -11.51
C GLU A 16 -2.50 -9.25 -10.02
N MET A 17 -2.80 -8.04 -9.54
CA MET A 17 -2.64 -7.67 -8.13
C MET A 17 -3.65 -8.40 -7.23
N MET A 18 -4.91 -8.48 -7.64
CA MET A 18 -5.98 -9.14 -6.86
C MET A 18 -6.14 -10.63 -7.16
N LEU A 19 -5.40 -11.14 -8.15
CA LEU A 19 -5.51 -12.51 -8.66
C LEU A 19 -6.95 -12.88 -9.08
N ASP A 20 -7.71 -11.91 -9.60
CA ASP A 20 -9.12 -12.05 -9.97
C ASP A 20 -9.41 -11.32 -11.29
N SER A 21 -10.06 -12.02 -12.24
CA SER A 21 -10.43 -11.45 -13.54
C SER A 21 -11.54 -10.39 -13.47
N HIS A 22 -12.27 -10.31 -12.36
CA HIS A 22 -13.31 -9.33 -12.06
C HIS A 22 -12.84 -8.26 -11.07
N ALA A 23 -11.52 -8.14 -10.86
CA ALA A 23 -10.92 -7.19 -9.92
C ALA A 23 -11.38 -5.75 -10.14
N GLN A 24 -11.64 -5.33 -11.38
CA GLN A 24 -12.19 -4.00 -11.66
C GLN A 24 -13.58 -3.79 -11.07
N GLU A 25 -14.48 -4.77 -11.21
CA GLU A 25 -15.84 -4.69 -10.67
C GLU A 25 -15.81 -4.71 -9.14
N LEU A 26 -15.02 -5.61 -8.55
CA LEU A 26 -14.80 -5.64 -7.10
C LEU A 26 -14.30 -4.29 -6.59
N THR A 27 -13.29 -3.72 -7.26
CA THR A 27 -12.70 -2.43 -6.91
C THR A 27 -13.74 -1.31 -6.82
N LEU A 28 -14.77 -1.29 -7.68
CA LEU A 28 -15.83 -0.27 -7.64
C LEU A 28 -16.62 -0.29 -6.32
N HIS A 29 -16.72 -1.45 -5.67
CA HIS A 29 -17.50 -1.62 -4.45
C HIS A 29 -16.65 -1.59 -3.19
N GLU A 30 -15.55 -2.36 -3.14
CA GLU A 30 -14.75 -2.45 -1.91
C GLU A 30 -13.84 -1.24 -1.66
N LEU A 31 -13.35 -0.56 -2.70
CA LEU A 31 -12.50 0.62 -2.53
C LEU A 31 -13.18 1.74 -1.72
N PRO A 32 -14.39 2.22 -2.07
CA PRO A 32 -15.06 3.26 -1.29
C PRO A 32 -15.44 2.79 0.12
N GLU A 33 -15.79 1.51 0.28
CA GLU A 33 -16.10 0.93 1.59
C GLU A 33 -14.86 0.97 2.50
N ILE A 34 -13.71 0.48 2.03
CA ILE A 34 -12.45 0.47 2.79
C ILE A 34 -12.00 1.89 3.11
N LEU A 35 -12.06 2.81 2.15
CA LEU A 35 -11.68 4.22 2.36
C LEU A 35 -12.59 4.90 3.39
N SER A 36 -13.87 4.55 3.46
CA SER A 36 -14.83 5.12 4.42
C SER A 36 -14.56 4.73 5.88
N LEU A 37 -13.84 3.63 6.08
CA LEU A 37 -13.50 3.10 7.39
C LEU A 37 -12.17 3.68 7.93
N LEU A 38 -11.41 4.40 7.09
CA LEU A 38 -10.19 5.06 7.54
C LEU A 38 -10.51 6.26 8.45
N PRO A 39 -9.71 6.51 9.50
CA PRO A 39 -9.81 7.76 10.24
C PRO A 39 -9.38 8.94 9.36
N SER A 40 -9.63 10.17 9.81
CA SER A 40 -9.11 11.35 9.12
C SER A 40 -7.58 11.28 9.00
N LEU A 41 -7.07 11.44 7.78
CA LEU A 41 -5.64 11.43 7.48
C LEU A 41 -5.04 12.84 7.37
N SER A 42 -5.85 13.89 7.61
CA SER A 42 -5.40 15.27 7.46
C SER A 42 -4.20 15.56 8.36
N GLY A 43 -3.10 16.04 7.77
CA GLY A 43 -1.84 16.31 8.46
C GLY A 43 -1.00 15.05 8.77
N GLN A 44 -1.56 13.85 8.63
CA GLN A 44 -0.90 12.60 8.97
C GLN A 44 0.10 12.17 7.90
N ARG A 45 1.20 11.55 8.34
CA ARG A 45 2.10 10.82 7.46
C ARG A 45 1.68 9.35 7.47
N VAL A 46 1.55 8.75 6.31
CA VAL A 46 1.00 7.39 6.14
C VAL A 46 2.07 6.49 5.57
N LEU A 47 2.19 5.29 6.13
CA LEU A 47 3.00 4.18 5.61
C LEU A 47 2.03 3.10 5.12
N GLU A 48 2.03 2.86 3.82
CA GLU A 48 1.20 1.85 3.16
C GLU A 48 2.09 0.65 2.81
N LEU A 49 1.87 -0.49 3.46
CA LEU A 49 2.63 -1.71 3.24
C LEU A 49 1.83 -2.68 2.35
N GLY A 50 2.49 -3.24 1.33
CA GLY A 50 1.81 -4.00 0.29
C GLY A 50 1.00 -3.09 -0.63
N ALA A 51 1.57 -1.93 -1.00
CA ALA A 51 0.87 -0.90 -1.76
C ALA A 51 0.55 -1.32 -3.20
N GLY A 52 1.19 -2.38 -3.71
CA GLY A 52 1.03 -2.87 -5.07
C GLY A 52 1.20 -1.75 -6.10
N ILE A 53 0.31 -1.75 -7.09
CA ILE A 53 0.29 -0.74 -8.16
C ILE A 53 -0.29 0.62 -7.74
N GLY A 54 -0.68 0.76 -6.47
CA GLY A 54 -1.14 2.04 -5.90
C GLY A 54 -2.64 2.29 -5.96
N ARG A 55 -3.44 1.23 -5.85
CA ARG A 55 -4.90 1.32 -5.84
C ARG A 55 -5.44 2.20 -4.70
N TYR A 56 -4.82 2.15 -3.52
CA TYR A 56 -5.16 3.03 -2.40
C TYR A 56 -4.23 4.24 -2.31
N THR A 57 -2.97 4.11 -2.71
CA THR A 57 -1.96 5.19 -2.68
C THR A 57 -2.49 6.51 -3.24
N SER A 58 -3.15 6.49 -4.41
CA SER A 58 -3.71 7.70 -5.04
C SER A 58 -4.72 8.42 -4.14
N HIS A 59 -5.60 7.66 -3.47
CA HIS A 59 -6.59 8.21 -2.55
C HIS A 59 -5.96 8.70 -1.24
N LEU A 60 -4.98 7.97 -0.71
CA LEU A 60 -4.25 8.36 0.50
C LEU A 60 -3.49 9.67 0.28
N LEU A 61 -2.87 9.85 -0.89
CA LEU A 61 -2.12 11.06 -1.25
C LEU A 61 -2.97 12.33 -1.27
N THR A 62 -4.27 12.22 -1.57
CA THR A 62 -5.19 13.37 -1.54
C THR A 62 -5.62 13.79 -0.14
N GLN A 63 -5.40 12.95 0.87
CA GLN A 63 -5.90 13.16 2.23
C GLN A 63 -4.78 13.33 3.27
N ALA A 64 -3.64 12.68 3.06
CA ALA A 64 -2.49 12.68 3.95
C ALA A 64 -1.49 13.80 3.64
N SER A 65 -0.70 14.22 4.63
CA SER A 65 0.42 15.15 4.41
C SER A 65 1.58 14.49 3.65
N HIS A 66 1.74 13.18 3.79
CA HIS A 66 2.72 12.38 3.06
C HIS A 66 2.32 10.91 3.04
N VAL A 67 2.61 10.19 1.95
CA VAL A 67 2.43 8.72 1.86
C VAL A 67 3.74 8.06 1.45
N THR A 68 4.19 7.08 2.24
CA THR A 68 5.26 6.15 1.86
C THR A 68 4.62 4.81 1.48
N ALA A 69 4.58 4.51 0.18
CA ALA A 69 4.08 3.26 -0.38
C ALA A 69 5.22 2.24 -0.48
N VAL A 70 5.03 1.07 0.11
CA VAL A 70 6.02 -0.01 0.19
C VAL A 70 5.46 -1.27 -0.43
N ASP A 71 6.21 -1.89 -1.32
CA ASP A 71 5.90 -3.23 -1.82
C ASP A 71 7.19 -4.01 -2.06
N PHE A 72 7.16 -5.34 -2.01
CA PHE A 72 8.35 -6.14 -2.28
C PHE A 72 8.56 -6.36 -3.79
N MET A 73 7.51 -6.16 -4.61
CA MET A 73 7.55 -6.28 -6.06
C MET A 73 7.96 -4.97 -6.73
N GLU A 74 9.17 -4.94 -7.31
CA GLU A 74 9.71 -3.74 -7.98
C GLU A 74 8.82 -3.24 -9.12
N SER A 75 8.24 -4.13 -9.93
CA SER A 75 7.33 -3.76 -11.02
C SER A 75 6.09 -3.02 -10.53
N PHE A 76 5.55 -3.42 -9.38
CA PHE A 76 4.40 -2.76 -8.75
C PHE A 76 4.77 -1.41 -8.18
N VAL A 77 5.90 -1.32 -7.46
CA VAL A 77 6.42 -0.05 -6.93
C VAL A 77 6.64 0.94 -8.06
N GLU A 78 7.21 0.51 -9.18
CA GLU A 78 7.48 1.40 -10.30
C GLU A 78 6.20 1.83 -11.02
N LYS A 79 5.23 0.92 -11.19
CA LYS A 79 3.90 1.28 -11.71
C LYS A 79 3.21 2.32 -10.82
N ASN A 80 3.23 2.10 -9.51
CA ASN A 80 2.69 3.04 -8.53
C ASN A 80 3.40 4.40 -8.59
N ARG A 81 4.74 4.40 -8.70
CA ARG A 81 5.54 5.61 -8.86
C ARG A 81 5.16 6.38 -10.12
N GLN A 82 5.03 5.69 -11.26
CA GLN A 82 4.63 6.31 -12.53
C GLN A 82 3.26 6.98 -12.41
N ASP A 83 2.31 6.30 -11.77
CA ASP A 83 0.94 6.79 -11.67
C ASP A 83 0.81 7.93 -10.63
N ASN A 84 1.57 7.90 -9.54
CA ASN A 84 1.33 8.75 -8.37
C ASN A 84 2.45 9.76 -8.03
N SER A 85 3.62 9.73 -8.69
CA SER A 85 4.73 10.64 -8.37
C SER A 85 4.43 12.13 -8.57
N HIS A 86 3.43 12.45 -9.40
CA HIS A 86 3.00 13.81 -9.68
C HIS A 86 2.36 14.53 -8.48
N HIS A 87 1.93 13.81 -7.44
CA HIS A 87 1.32 14.40 -6.24
C HIS A 87 2.33 15.18 -5.35
N GLY A 88 3.64 14.95 -5.50
CA GLY A 88 4.69 15.69 -4.77
C GLY A 88 4.85 15.35 -3.28
N ASN A 89 3.90 14.63 -2.67
CA ASN A 89 3.92 14.17 -1.28
C ASN A 89 4.02 12.64 -1.14
N ALA A 90 4.61 11.96 -2.15
CA ALA A 90 4.76 10.51 -2.20
C ALA A 90 6.21 10.05 -2.03
N SER A 91 6.39 8.86 -1.46
CA SER A 91 7.64 8.09 -1.49
C SER A 91 7.32 6.64 -1.81
N PHE A 92 8.12 6.01 -2.66
CA PHE A 92 7.90 4.63 -3.11
C PHE A 92 9.15 3.80 -2.82
N LEU A 93 8.98 2.73 -2.04
CA LEU A 93 10.07 1.91 -1.52
C LEU A 93 9.84 0.44 -1.88
N GLN A 94 10.84 -0.17 -2.52
CA GLN A 94 10.85 -1.62 -2.69
C GLN A 94 11.44 -2.28 -1.44
N ALA A 95 10.63 -3.01 -0.68
CA ALA A 95 11.07 -3.73 0.51
C ALA A 95 10.18 -4.93 0.86
N ASP A 96 10.80 -6.00 1.36
CA ASP A 96 10.10 -7.13 1.95
C ASP A 96 9.64 -6.77 3.36
N VAL A 97 8.35 -6.50 3.51
CA VAL A 97 7.75 -6.03 4.78
C VAL A 97 7.84 -7.06 5.89
N THR A 98 8.05 -8.35 5.57
CA THR A 98 8.29 -9.41 6.58
C THR A 98 9.71 -9.35 7.17
N LYS A 99 10.62 -8.64 6.49
CA LYS A 99 12.00 -8.39 6.90
C LYS A 99 12.22 -6.95 7.33
N LEU A 100 11.18 -6.12 7.32
CA LEU A 100 11.22 -4.81 7.94
C LEU A 100 11.30 -5.02 9.45
N ASP A 101 12.51 -4.97 9.97
CA ASP A 101 12.74 -4.89 11.39
C ASP A 101 12.36 -3.46 11.80
N PHE A 102 11.17 -3.28 12.36
CA PHE A 102 10.77 -2.02 12.96
C PHE A 102 11.46 -1.95 14.33
N PRO A 103 12.58 -1.21 14.48
CA PRO A 103 13.24 -1.15 15.76
C PRO A 103 12.24 -0.59 16.78
N LYS A 104 12.04 -1.32 17.88
CA LYS A 104 11.24 -0.86 19.04
C LYS A 104 11.71 0.49 19.59
N ASN A 105 12.88 0.96 19.17
CA ASN A 105 13.36 2.31 19.37
C ASN A 105 14.32 2.71 18.24
N ARG A 106 13.95 3.76 17.50
CA ARG A 106 14.80 4.88 17.06
C ARG A 106 15.91 4.62 16.01
N SER A 107 15.74 5.33 14.88
CA SER A 107 16.77 6.17 14.22
C SER A 107 17.57 5.66 13.01
N ALA A 108 17.34 4.46 12.46
CA ALA A 108 18.06 4.05 11.24
C ALA A 108 17.33 4.40 9.92
N PHE A 109 16.02 4.59 10.00
CA PHE A 109 15.18 5.13 8.96
C PHE A 109 14.38 6.27 9.60
N GLY A 110 14.25 7.43 8.95
CA GLY A 110 13.56 8.62 9.48
C GLY A 110 12.04 8.46 9.69
N TYR A 111 11.56 7.24 9.91
CA TYR A 111 10.17 6.91 10.21
C TYR A 111 10.06 6.63 11.71
N ASN A 112 9.52 7.59 12.46
CA ASN A 112 8.99 7.29 13.77
C ASN A 112 7.74 6.44 13.55
N VAL A 113 7.83 5.13 13.76
CA VAL A 113 6.62 4.31 13.89
C VAL A 113 6.03 4.63 15.25
N TYR A 114 5.23 5.69 15.32
CA TYR A 114 4.43 5.96 16.50
C TYR A 114 3.38 4.86 16.61
N ASN A 115 3.38 4.23 17.77
CA ASN A 115 2.44 3.20 18.17
C ASN A 115 1.02 3.78 18.11
N ASN A 116 0.26 3.54 17.04
CA ASN A 116 -1.22 3.57 17.04
C ASN A 116 -1.83 3.15 15.69
N ASN A 117 -2.84 2.27 15.77
CA ASN A 117 -3.84 1.91 14.75
C ASN A 117 -3.31 1.31 13.44
N ILE A 118 -2.82 0.07 13.53
CA ILE A 118 -2.73 -0.81 12.36
C ILE A 118 -4.17 -1.20 11.99
N ILE A 119 -4.62 -0.80 10.80
CA ILE A 119 -5.93 -1.21 10.30
C ILE A 119 -5.74 -2.52 9.52
N TYR A 120 -6.22 -3.62 10.11
CA TYR A 120 -6.25 -4.93 9.47
C TYR A 120 -7.56 -5.09 8.71
N TYR A 121 -7.49 -5.25 7.39
CA TYR A 121 -8.63 -5.69 6.59
C TYR A 121 -8.44 -7.15 6.20
N LYS A 122 -9.46 -7.96 6.48
CA LYS A 122 -9.60 -9.33 5.97
C LYS A 122 -10.87 -9.37 5.14
N THR A 123 -10.78 -9.01 3.87
CA THR A 123 -11.82 -9.31 2.88
C THR A 123 -11.63 -10.76 2.44
N GLY A 124 -12.71 -11.54 2.55
CA GLY A 124 -12.67 -12.97 2.30
C GLY A 124 -12.66 -13.26 0.81
N PHE A 125 -11.48 -13.53 0.27
CA PHE A 125 -11.10 -14.53 -0.75
C PHE A 125 -9.75 -14.04 -1.30
N LEU A 126 -8.69 -14.83 -1.05
CA LEU A 126 -7.27 -14.51 -1.33
C LEU A 126 -6.68 -13.36 -0.49
N LEU A 127 -5.35 -13.39 -0.40
CA LEU A 127 -4.54 -12.89 0.70
C LEU A 127 -4.12 -11.43 0.51
N ASP A 128 -5.07 -10.51 0.31
CA ASP A 128 -4.75 -9.07 0.14
C ASP A 128 -4.54 -8.43 1.51
N ILE A 129 -3.34 -8.60 2.08
CA ILE A 129 -2.99 -8.01 3.36
C ILE A 129 -2.48 -6.58 3.14
N MET A 130 -3.41 -5.61 3.09
CA MET A 130 -3.05 -4.19 3.17
C MET A 130 -2.80 -3.83 4.64
N PHE A 131 -1.56 -3.48 4.99
CA PHE A 131 -1.27 -2.88 6.31
C PHE A 131 -1.04 -1.39 6.14
N ILE A 132 -2.01 -0.58 6.57
CA ILE A 132 -1.85 0.88 6.67
C ILE A 132 -1.41 1.20 8.10
N MET A 133 -0.25 1.84 8.22
CA MET A 133 0.27 2.39 9.46
C MET A 133 0.26 3.91 9.40
N ILE A 134 -0.33 4.56 10.42
CA ILE A 134 -0.35 6.01 10.56
C ILE A 134 0.79 6.39 11.51
N ILE A 135 1.73 7.24 11.06
CA ILE A 135 2.94 7.61 11.81
C ILE A 135 2.91 9.06 12.30
#